data_AF-A0A8T5KRH8-F1
#
_entry.id   AF-A0A8T5KRH8-F1
#
_cell.length_a   1.000
_cell.length_b   1.000
_cell.length_c   1.000
_cell.angle_alpha   90.00
_cell.angle_beta   90.00
_cell.angle_gamma   90.00
#
_symmetry.space_group_name_H-M   'P 1'
#
loop_
_entity.id
_entity.type
_entity.pdbx_description
1 polymer ?
#
loop_
_entity_poly.entity_id
_entity_poly.type
_entity_poly.pdbx_seq_one_letter_code
_entity_poly.pdbx_strand_id
1 'polypeptide(L)'
;MSHLEDRILNALETIRETEVLAVYGQGARSVRELVGKTGIKAKEVREILDMNNLPTEREEKVLDAFYSGVRSYDGIAEETGLSYSAICLALRGNRLKLPRRENCRTTKNRIKIREAIASGARTKKEIARVAGLSYQAVCNHLGGKVLKSSDSLKEEDLRKVRKAIAGGATTRMEIARVAGLSYPVVIRNIPLAGSRIEHDCYRKLNRELADRLISEGVVSTLAELGRQAGVSGERIRQYMGETGQRGRWKNAQVERREAIGNAVLIALQGKYNRASWAEQNAFEYASGLKRRGVWNSRWDDLVNLFKVYHGAKESGGDVPIEELGERSGFHKMSVSKVLRRTRLKTLCSPIKRVSRKEVERRKENVQQCYGLGLSAADIAHFSGLAERSITTTYKIKGRNCERLPCRGLTYRVASDIYEAMDHGGFSIDDALELTGASGIAVQTALARRAEYSAIIRKALKIFHPSRRKEGKPYLAIDERKKIYGKKGLDLR
;
A
#
# COMPACT_ATOMS: atom_id res chain seq x y z
N MET A 1 4.75 -54.43 15.77
CA MET A 1 5.75 -53.46 16.30
C MET A 1 5.11 -52.08 16.41
N SER A 2 4.73 -51.41 15.32
CA SER A 2 4.15 -50.04 15.36
C SER A 2 2.93 -49.86 16.28
N HIS A 3 1.98 -50.80 16.26
CA HIS A 3 0.77 -50.68 17.09
C HIS A 3 1.07 -50.82 18.60
N LEU A 4 2.16 -51.49 18.98
CA LEU A 4 2.57 -51.61 20.39
C LEU A 4 3.25 -50.31 20.84
N GLU A 5 4.10 -49.73 19.99
CA GLU A 5 4.78 -48.45 20.24
C GLU A 5 3.80 -47.30 20.39
N ASP A 6 2.80 -47.20 19.51
CA ASP A 6 1.74 -46.18 19.60
C ASP A 6 0.92 -46.31 20.90
N ARG A 7 0.63 -47.54 21.34
CA ARG A 7 -0.08 -47.79 22.60
C ARG A 7 0.76 -47.40 23.82
N ILE A 8 2.07 -47.63 23.77
CA ILE A 8 3.00 -47.24 24.83
C ILE A 8 3.11 -45.72 24.88
N LEU A 9 3.22 -45.04 23.74
CA LEU A 9 3.34 -43.59 23.68
C LEU A 9 2.08 -42.89 24.21
N ASN A 10 0.89 -43.35 23.80
CA ASN A 10 -0.38 -42.84 24.33
C ASN A 10 -0.53 -43.09 25.84
N ALA A 11 -0.09 -44.25 26.33
CA ALA A 11 -0.12 -44.54 27.76
C ALA A 11 0.81 -43.60 28.55
N LEU A 12 2.00 -43.31 28.02
CA LEU A 12 2.95 -42.38 28.63
C LEU A 12 2.43 -40.93 28.62
N GLU A 13 1.77 -40.49 27.55
CA GLU A 13 1.13 -39.18 27.49
C GLU A 13 0.00 -39.07 28.52
N THR A 14 -0.82 -40.12 28.64
CA THR A 14 -1.92 -40.17 29.63
C THR A 14 -1.37 -40.11 31.07
N ILE A 15 -0.28 -40.83 31.36
CA ILE A 15 0.36 -40.80 32.69
C ILE A 15 0.86 -39.39 33.00
N ARG A 16 1.57 -38.75 32.07
CA ARG A 16 2.10 -37.38 32.24
C ARG A 16 0.98 -36.36 32.46
N GLU A 17 -0.10 -36.45 31.69
CA GLU A 17 -1.29 -35.61 31.86
C GLU A 17 -1.88 -35.80 33.26
N THR A 18 -2.07 -37.05 33.69
CA THR A 18 -2.65 -37.38 35.01
C THR A 18 -1.79 -36.85 36.15
N GLU A 19 -0.46 -36.95 36.05
CA GLU A 19 0.48 -36.41 37.04
C GLU A 19 0.41 -34.88 37.16
N VAL A 20 0.38 -34.16 36.03
CA VAL A 20 0.23 -32.70 36.04
C VAL A 20 -1.10 -32.28 36.66
N LEU A 21 -2.20 -32.96 36.29
CA LEU A 21 -3.53 -32.67 36.83
C LEU A 21 -3.63 -32.98 38.33
N ALA A 22 -3.00 -34.06 38.80
CA ALA A 22 -2.96 -34.40 40.22
C ALA A 22 -2.22 -33.34 41.05
N VAL A 23 -1.03 -32.91 40.58
CA VAL A 23 -0.24 -31.86 41.25
C VAL A 23 -0.95 -30.50 41.19
N TYR A 24 -1.64 -30.20 40.08
CA TYR A 24 -2.49 -29.02 39.97
C TYR A 24 -3.67 -29.05 40.97
N GLY A 25 -4.30 -30.22 41.15
CA GLY A 25 -5.35 -30.44 42.15
C GLY A 25 -4.88 -30.25 43.59
N GLN A 26 -3.59 -30.47 43.87
CA GLN A 26 -2.95 -30.21 45.16
C GLN A 26 -2.57 -28.72 45.38
N GLY A 27 -2.96 -27.82 44.45
CA GLY A 27 -2.80 -26.37 44.61
C GLY A 27 -1.59 -25.76 43.89
N ALA A 28 -0.81 -26.53 43.12
CA ALA A 28 0.26 -25.95 42.31
C ALA A 28 -0.33 -25.21 41.10
N ARG A 29 -0.22 -23.88 41.08
CA ARG A 29 -0.84 -23.02 40.05
C ARG A 29 0.14 -22.43 39.04
N SER A 30 1.45 -22.47 39.34
CA SER A 30 2.48 -21.95 38.43
C SER A 30 3.11 -23.07 37.62
N VAL A 31 3.39 -22.81 36.33
CA VAL A 31 4.12 -23.76 35.46
C VAL A 31 5.46 -24.15 36.07
N ARG A 32 6.14 -23.22 36.76
CA ARG A 32 7.43 -23.50 37.41
C ARG A 32 7.28 -24.52 38.54
N GLU A 33 6.26 -24.38 39.37
CA GLU A 33 5.99 -25.30 40.47
C GLU A 33 5.56 -26.69 39.97
N LEU A 34 4.69 -26.73 38.96
CA LEU A 34 4.28 -27.99 38.31
C LEU A 34 5.49 -28.73 37.73
N VAL A 35 6.36 -28.03 37.00
CA VAL A 35 7.62 -28.60 36.48
C VAL A 35 8.51 -29.12 37.60
N GLY A 36 8.63 -28.37 38.71
CA GLY A 36 9.46 -28.78 39.84
C GLY A 36 8.95 -30.03 40.56
N LYS A 37 7.62 -30.22 40.60
CA LYS A 37 6.97 -31.36 41.28
C LYS A 37 6.81 -32.59 40.39
N THR A 38 6.62 -32.43 39.08
CA THR A 38 6.41 -33.55 38.15
C THR A 38 7.66 -33.93 37.34
N GLY A 39 8.65 -33.03 37.23
CA GLY A 39 9.81 -33.24 36.34
C GLY A 39 9.48 -33.11 34.83
N ILE A 40 8.23 -32.83 34.48
CA ILE A 40 7.78 -32.66 33.09
C ILE A 40 8.23 -31.30 32.56
N LYS A 41 8.60 -31.21 31.27
CA LYS A 41 9.12 -29.97 30.69
C LYS A 41 8.04 -28.88 30.68
N ALA A 42 8.43 -27.62 30.92
CA ALA A 42 7.51 -26.48 30.99
C ALA A 42 6.61 -26.30 29.75
N LYS A 43 7.07 -26.72 28.56
CA LYS A 43 6.28 -26.68 27.33
C LYS A 43 5.13 -27.68 27.38
N GLU A 44 5.40 -28.92 27.78
CA GLU A 44 4.42 -30.01 27.89
C GLU A 44 3.40 -29.70 28.99
N VAL A 45 3.86 -29.15 30.13
CA VAL A 45 2.95 -28.67 31.19
C VAL A 45 1.98 -27.62 30.67
N ARG A 46 2.43 -26.64 29.85
CA ARG A 46 1.54 -25.65 29.25
C ARG A 46 0.55 -26.27 28.28
N GLU A 47 0.99 -27.20 27.44
CA GLU A 47 0.10 -27.91 26.50
C GLU A 47 -0.99 -28.70 27.25
N ILE A 48 -0.63 -29.36 28.36
CA ILE A 48 -1.60 -30.07 29.21
C ILE A 48 -2.60 -29.12 29.86
N LEU A 49 -2.14 -27.98 30.42
CA LEU A 49 -3.04 -26.97 30.99
C LEU A 49 -3.98 -26.37 29.94
N ASP A 50 -3.46 -26.06 28.75
CA ASP A 50 -4.23 -25.52 27.62
C ASP A 50 -5.29 -26.52 27.14
N MET A 51 -4.94 -27.81 26.99
CA MET A 51 -5.88 -28.86 26.57
C MET A 51 -7.03 -29.04 27.56
N ASN A 52 -6.76 -28.84 28.85
CA ASN A 52 -7.74 -28.98 29.93
C ASN A 52 -8.43 -27.66 30.33
N ASN A 53 -8.15 -26.55 29.63
CA ASN A 53 -8.63 -25.20 29.97
C ASN A 53 -8.36 -24.79 31.43
N LEU A 54 -7.22 -25.21 31.98
CA LEU A 54 -6.83 -24.86 33.35
C LEU A 54 -6.03 -23.55 33.37
N PRO A 55 -6.48 -22.52 34.10
CA PRO A 55 -5.78 -21.24 34.13
C PRO A 55 -4.46 -21.35 34.89
N THR A 56 -3.45 -20.63 34.41
CA THR A 56 -2.21 -20.41 35.15
C THR A 56 -2.44 -19.42 36.30
N GLU A 57 -1.58 -19.43 37.33
CA GLU A 57 -1.63 -18.45 38.44
C GLU A 57 -1.72 -16.99 37.96
N ARG A 58 -1.05 -16.65 36.85
CA ARG A 58 -1.11 -15.31 36.26
C ARG A 58 -2.47 -15.01 35.63
N GLU A 59 -3.12 -16.01 35.06
CA GLU A 59 -4.46 -15.87 34.50
C GLU A 59 -5.51 -15.80 35.60
N GLU A 60 -5.41 -16.62 36.64
CA GLU A 60 -6.27 -16.54 37.84
C GLU A 60 -6.22 -15.13 38.45
N LYS A 61 -5.02 -14.57 38.67
CA LYS A 61 -4.88 -13.19 39.17
C LYS A 61 -5.58 -12.15 38.29
N VAL A 62 -5.53 -12.28 36.96
CA VAL A 62 -6.22 -11.37 36.03
C VAL A 62 -7.73 -11.56 36.07
N LEU A 63 -8.19 -12.81 36.17
CA LEU A 63 -9.61 -13.14 36.24
C LEU A 63 -10.21 -12.70 37.57
N ASP A 64 -9.52 -12.90 38.69
CA ASP A 64 -9.94 -12.46 40.02
C ASP A 64 -10.10 -10.95 40.07
N ALA A 65 -9.10 -10.19 39.61
CA ALA A 65 -9.19 -8.72 39.49
C ALA A 65 -10.35 -8.28 38.57
N PHE A 66 -10.58 -9.00 37.48
CA PHE A 66 -11.71 -8.70 36.59
C PHE A 66 -13.07 -8.99 37.26
N TYR A 67 -13.20 -10.11 37.97
CA TYR A 67 -14.46 -10.50 38.62
C TYR A 67 -14.71 -9.73 39.93
N SER A 68 -13.67 -9.25 40.60
CA SER A 68 -13.77 -8.32 41.75
C SER A 68 -14.29 -6.92 41.35
N GLY A 69 -14.37 -6.64 40.05
CA GLY A 69 -15.00 -5.44 39.51
C GLY A 69 -14.04 -4.48 38.79
N VAL A 70 -12.77 -4.81 38.64
CA VAL A 70 -11.82 -3.93 37.93
C VAL A 70 -12.07 -3.97 36.42
N ARG A 71 -12.55 -2.83 35.88
CA ARG A 71 -12.95 -2.69 34.46
C ARG A 71 -11.94 -1.92 33.60
N SER A 72 -10.68 -1.85 33.99
CA SER A 72 -9.63 -1.20 33.19
C SER A 72 -8.32 -2.00 33.18
N TYR A 73 -7.55 -1.89 32.09
CA TYR A 73 -6.26 -2.56 31.96
C TYR A 73 -5.23 -2.03 32.98
N ASP A 74 -5.27 -0.74 33.28
CA ASP A 74 -4.35 -0.12 34.24
C ASP A 74 -4.68 -0.57 35.67
N GLY A 75 -5.97 -0.65 36.03
CA GLY A 75 -6.38 -1.17 37.34
C GLY A 75 -6.00 -2.63 37.55
N ILE A 76 -6.18 -3.49 36.54
CA ILE A 76 -5.74 -4.90 36.64
C ILE A 76 -4.21 -4.96 36.76
N ALA A 77 -3.47 -4.10 36.08
CA ALA A 77 -2.00 -4.06 36.19
C ALA A 77 -1.53 -3.61 37.58
N GLU A 78 -2.19 -2.63 38.19
CA GLU A 78 -1.91 -2.17 39.55
C GLU A 78 -2.21 -3.24 40.61
N GLU A 79 -3.34 -3.93 40.48
CA GLU A 79 -3.77 -4.96 41.45
C GLU A 79 -2.94 -6.25 41.32
N THR A 80 -2.60 -6.65 40.10
CA THR A 80 -1.93 -7.95 39.84
C THR A 80 -0.40 -7.85 39.69
N GLY A 81 0.13 -6.64 39.45
CA GLY A 81 1.53 -6.41 39.09
C GLY A 81 1.93 -6.95 37.70
N LEU A 82 0.96 -7.38 36.88
CA LEU A 82 1.22 -8.00 35.58
C LEU A 82 1.34 -6.97 34.45
N SER A 83 2.13 -7.31 33.44
CA SER A 83 2.29 -6.48 32.26
C SER A 83 1.02 -6.46 31.38
N TYR A 84 0.81 -5.38 30.63
CA TYR A 84 -0.32 -5.24 29.72
C TYR A 84 -0.46 -6.41 28.74
N SER A 85 0.65 -6.96 28.22
CA SER A 85 0.61 -8.09 27.30
C SER A 85 0.09 -9.36 27.97
N ALA A 86 0.47 -9.61 29.24
CA ALA A 86 -0.01 -10.76 30.02
C ALA A 86 -1.51 -10.64 30.28
N ILE A 87 -1.99 -9.45 30.67
CA ILE A 87 -3.41 -9.17 30.89
C ILE A 87 -4.21 -9.36 29.59
N CYS A 88 -3.70 -8.88 28.45
CA CYS A 88 -4.35 -9.09 27.15
C CYS A 88 -4.44 -10.56 26.75
N LEU A 89 -3.40 -11.36 27.01
CA LEU A 89 -3.40 -12.78 26.70
C LEU A 89 -4.43 -13.53 27.55
N ALA A 90 -4.43 -13.30 28.87
CA ALA A 90 -5.35 -13.92 29.81
C ALA A 90 -6.83 -13.61 29.47
N LEU A 91 -7.17 -12.34 29.24
CA LEU A 91 -8.53 -11.95 28.87
C LEU A 91 -8.95 -12.50 27.50
N ARG A 92 -8.03 -12.54 26.52
CA ARG A 92 -8.31 -13.07 25.19
C ARG A 92 -8.58 -14.59 25.23
N GLY A 93 -7.81 -15.34 26.00
CA GLY A 93 -8.03 -16.78 26.20
C GLY A 93 -9.43 -17.08 26.73
N ASN A 94 -9.89 -16.25 27.67
CA ASN A 94 -11.20 -16.38 28.32
C ASN A 94 -12.35 -15.65 27.61
N ARG A 95 -12.13 -15.12 26.39
CA ARG A 95 -13.12 -14.34 25.61
C ARG A 95 -13.69 -13.11 26.33
N LEU A 96 -13.01 -12.63 27.37
CA LEU A 96 -13.37 -11.41 28.10
C LEU A 96 -12.84 -10.19 27.36
N LYS A 97 -13.62 -9.10 27.37
CA LYS A 97 -13.23 -7.83 26.74
C LYS A 97 -13.32 -6.71 27.76
N LEU A 98 -12.20 -6.07 28.00
CA LEU A 98 -12.19 -4.74 28.60
C LEU A 98 -12.40 -3.67 27.52
N PRO A 99 -12.95 -2.50 27.89
CA PRO A 99 -12.91 -1.33 27.02
C PRO A 99 -11.48 -1.14 26.54
N ARG A 100 -11.28 -1.02 25.21
CA ARG A 100 -9.95 -0.80 24.64
C ARG A 100 -9.29 0.36 25.38
N ARG A 101 -8.05 0.17 25.83
CA ARG A 101 -7.22 1.23 26.38
C ARG A 101 -7.28 2.39 25.37
N GLU A 102 -8.01 3.45 25.67
CA GLU A 102 -7.85 4.70 24.93
C GLU A 102 -6.36 5.01 25.07
N ASN A 103 -5.65 5.15 23.95
CA ASN A 103 -4.21 5.39 23.97
C ASN A 103 -3.91 6.43 25.06
N CYS A 104 -3.03 6.11 26.02
CA CYS A 104 -2.73 7.01 27.14
C CYS A 104 -2.37 8.43 26.67
N ARG A 105 -1.80 8.53 25.46
CA ARG A 105 -1.53 9.77 24.72
C ARG A 105 -2.80 10.54 24.33
N THR A 106 -3.87 9.87 23.88
CA THR A 106 -5.14 10.53 23.54
C THR A 106 -5.86 11.07 24.77
N THR A 107 -5.80 10.37 25.91
CA THR A 107 -6.40 10.84 27.18
C THR A 107 -5.64 12.04 27.74
N LYS A 108 -4.30 11.96 27.81
CA LYS A 108 -3.45 13.09 28.20
C LYS A 108 -3.67 14.32 27.30
N ASN A 109 -3.81 14.13 25.99
CA ASN A 109 -4.11 15.22 25.06
C ASN A 109 -5.52 15.81 25.29
N ARG A 110 -6.54 15.00 25.64
CA ARG A 110 -7.89 15.50 25.96
C ARG A 110 -7.88 16.38 27.20
N ILE A 111 -7.16 15.96 28.24
CA ILE A 111 -7.04 16.72 29.49
C ILE A 111 -6.39 18.08 29.22
N LYS A 112 -5.23 18.09 28.55
CA LYS A 112 -4.53 19.33 28.17
C LYS A 112 -5.39 20.27 27.30
N ILE A 113 -6.17 19.73 26.37
CA ILE A 113 -7.09 20.52 25.54
C ILE A 113 -8.21 21.13 26.39
N ARG A 114 -8.78 20.38 27.35
CA ARG A 114 -9.82 20.89 28.26
C ARG A 114 -9.28 21.98 29.18
N GLU A 115 -8.10 21.79 29.74
CA GLU A 115 -7.41 22.79 30.57
C GLU A 115 -7.12 24.06 29.78
N ALA A 116 -6.61 23.94 28.54
CA ALA A 116 -6.38 25.08 27.67
C ALA A 116 -7.68 25.86 27.38
N ILE A 117 -8.79 25.17 27.12
CA ILE A 117 -10.10 25.80 26.93
C ILE A 117 -10.57 26.49 28.22
N ALA A 118 -10.42 25.84 29.38
CA ALA A 118 -10.80 26.39 30.68
C ALA A 118 -9.97 27.64 31.03
N SER A 119 -8.70 27.68 30.64
CA SER A 119 -7.81 28.85 30.79
C SER A 119 -8.12 30.00 29.82
N GLY A 120 -9.16 29.87 28.99
CA GLY A 120 -9.65 30.94 28.11
C GLY A 120 -9.16 30.88 26.67
N ALA A 121 -8.43 29.85 26.24
CA ALA A 121 -8.05 29.70 24.84
C ALA A 121 -9.29 29.51 23.95
N ARG A 122 -9.46 30.37 22.93
CA ARG A 122 -10.67 30.41 22.09
C ARG A 122 -10.44 29.88 20.68
N THR A 123 -9.20 29.85 20.20
CA THR A 123 -8.87 29.32 18.86
C THR A 123 -8.13 27.98 18.93
N LYS A 124 -8.25 27.15 17.89
CA LYS A 124 -7.48 25.89 17.79
C LYS A 124 -5.97 26.14 17.85
N LYS A 125 -5.48 27.28 17.34
CA LYS A 125 -4.07 27.69 17.43
C LYS A 125 -3.68 28.07 18.87
N GLU A 126 -4.51 28.85 19.57
CA GLU A 126 -4.28 29.16 20.98
C GLU A 126 -4.30 27.90 21.85
N ILE A 127 -5.25 27.01 21.63
CA ILE A 127 -5.35 25.74 22.37
C ILE A 127 -4.10 24.90 22.14
N ALA A 128 -3.62 24.79 20.89
CA ALA A 128 -2.39 24.09 20.57
C ALA A 128 -1.18 24.69 21.32
N ARG A 129 -1.07 26.02 21.35
CA ARG A 129 -0.02 26.75 22.06
C ARG A 129 -0.09 26.54 23.57
N VAL A 130 -1.25 26.72 24.18
CA VAL A 130 -1.45 26.62 25.65
C VAL A 130 -1.32 25.16 26.12
N ALA A 131 -1.83 24.20 25.36
CA ALA A 131 -1.75 22.77 25.69
C ALA A 131 -0.37 22.16 25.40
N GLY A 132 0.55 22.87 24.73
CA GLY A 132 1.82 22.31 24.26
C GLY A 132 1.63 21.14 23.29
N LEU A 133 0.65 21.24 22.39
CA LEU A 133 0.29 20.21 21.41
C LEU A 133 0.47 20.73 19.99
N SER A 134 0.64 19.83 19.02
CA SER A 134 0.60 20.22 17.61
C SER A 134 -0.81 20.65 17.19
N TYR A 135 -0.90 21.61 16.27
CA TYR A 135 -2.18 22.06 15.72
C TYR A 135 -3.02 20.90 15.15
N GLN A 136 -2.36 19.94 14.48
CA GLN A 136 -3.04 18.77 13.93
C GLN A 136 -3.63 17.86 15.02
N ALA A 137 -2.93 17.67 16.15
CA ALA A 137 -3.45 16.88 17.27
C ALA A 137 -4.72 17.52 17.86
N VAL A 138 -4.74 18.85 17.98
CA VAL A 138 -5.92 19.62 18.40
C VAL A 138 -7.06 19.51 17.39
N CYS A 139 -6.77 19.61 16.08
CA CYS A 139 -7.76 19.44 15.01
C CYS A 139 -8.39 18.04 15.01
N ASN A 140 -7.58 16.99 15.17
CA ASN A 140 -8.07 15.61 15.21
C ASN A 140 -8.97 15.36 16.42
N HIS A 141 -8.68 15.99 17.57
CA HIS A 141 -9.48 15.81 18.80
C HIS A 141 -10.77 16.63 18.84
N LEU A 142 -10.73 17.88 18.35
CA LEU A 142 -11.91 18.75 18.35
C LEU A 142 -12.80 18.56 17.12
N GLY A 143 -12.29 17.91 16.06
CA GLY A 143 -13.00 17.69 14.81
C GLY A 143 -13.42 19.00 14.13
N GLY A 144 -14.49 18.96 13.33
CA GLY A 144 -15.08 20.11 12.66
C GLY A 144 -15.83 21.08 13.58
N LYS A 145 -15.87 20.84 14.91
CA LYS A 145 -16.55 21.74 15.84
C LYS A 145 -15.80 23.07 15.90
N VAL A 146 -16.45 24.11 15.39
CA VAL A 146 -15.94 25.49 15.41
C VAL A 146 -16.11 26.03 16.83
N LEU A 147 -15.00 26.35 17.50
CA LEU A 147 -15.00 26.86 18.88
C LEU A 147 -15.33 28.36 19.00
N LYS A 148 -15.43 29.09 17.88
CA LYS A 148 -16.05 30.42 17.87
C LYS A 148 -17.50 30.28 17.45
N SER A 149 -18.44 30.77 18.25
CA SER A 149 -19.79 31.06 17.77
C SER A 149 -19.66 31.98 16.56
N SER A 150 -20.45 31.74 15.51
CA SER A 150 -20.36 32.49 14.26
C SER A 150 -20.54 34.00 14.47
N ASP A 151 -21.06 34.41 15.63
CA ASP A 151 -21.50 35.77 15.90
C ASP A 151 -20.36 36.67 16.39
N SER A 152 -19.35 36.13 17.09
CA SER A 152 -18.16 36.92 17.51
C SER A 152 -17.27 37.32 16.33
N LEU A 153 -17.18 36.48 15.29
CA LEU A 153 -16.44 36.78 14.07
C LEU A 153 -17.20 37.78 13.19
N LYS A 154 -18.53 37.70 13.15
CA LYS A 154 -19.38 38.66 12.43
C LYS A 154 -19.22 40.08 12.99
N GLU A 155 -19.14 40.23 14.30
CA GLU A 155 -19.03 41.56 14.93
C GLU A 155 -17.67 42.21 14.66
N GLU A 156 -16.58 41.44 14.68
CA GLU A 156 -15.24 41.94 14.35
C GLU A 156 -15.16 42.39 12.88
N ASP A 157 -15.72 41.60 11.96
CA ASP A 157 -15.77 41.93 10.54
C ASP A 157 -16.64 43.17 10.28
N LEU A 158 -17.80 43.29 10.95
CA LEU A 158 -18.67 44.45 10.87
C LEU A 158 -17.97 45.71 11.39
N ARG A 159 -17.22 45.61 12.49
CA ARG A 159 -16.42 46.73 13.03
C ARG A 159 -15.36 47.21 12.05
N LYS A 160 -14.67 46.29 11.36
CA LYS A 160 -13.68 46.63 10.31
C LYS A 160 -14.33 47.32 9.11
N VAL A 161 -15.50 46.85 8.68
CA VAL A 161 -16.28 47.49 7.61
C VAL A 161 -16.70 48.91 8.00
N ARG A 162 -17.27 49.11 9.21
CA ARG A 162 -17.64 50.45 9.71
C ARG A 162 -16.44 51.40 9.78
N LYS A 163 -15.28 50.92 10.26
CA LYS A 163 -14.05 51.72 10.32
C LYS A 163 -13.57 52.14 8.92
N ALA A 164 -13.62 51.24 7.95
CA ALA A 164 -13.23 51.54 6.57
C ALA A 164 -14.16 52.59 5.93
N ILE A 165 -15.47 52.48 6.17
CA ILE A 165 -16.46 53.47 5.70
C ILE A 165 -16.22 54.83 6.36
N ALA A 166 -16.04 54.86 7.68
CA ALA A 166 -15.74 56.10 8.42
C ALA A 166 -14.40 56.74 7.98
N GLY A 167 -13.48 55.94 7.45
CA GLY A 167 -12.21 56.40 6.86
C GLY A 167 -12.32 56.93 5.44
N GLY A 168 -13.54 57.05 4.88
CA GLY A 168 -13.79 57.65 3.56
C GLY A 168 -13.79 56.68 2.38
N ALA A 169 -13.76 55.36 2.60
CA ALA A 169 -13.86 54.39 1.51
C ALA A 169 -15.27 54.45 0.87
N THR A 170 -15.34 54.79 -0.42
CA THR A 170 -16.61 55.04 -1.12
C THR A 170 -17.13 53.85 -1.90
N THR A 171 -16.26 52.89 -2.24
CA THR A 171 -16.63 51.68 -2.99
C THR A 171 -16.43 50.38 -2.22
N ARG A 172 -17.15 49.32 -2.59
CA ARG A 172 -17.10 48.03 -1.91
C ARG A 172 -15.72 47.37 -2.00
N MET A 173 -15.04 47.46 -3.15
CA MET A 173 -13.66 47.01 -3.29
C MET A 173 -12.69 47.80 -2.43
N GLU A 174 -12.87 49.12 -2.35
CA GLU A 174 -12.03 49.96 -1.49
C GLU A 174 -12.21 49.59 -0.02
N ILE A 175 -13.44 49.38 0.43
CA ILE A 175 -13.74 48.89 1.77
C ILE A 175 -13.08 47.53 2.02
N ALA A 176 -13.14 46.58 1.07
CA ALA A 176 -12.49 45.28 1.21
C ALA A 176 -10.98 45.39 1.37
N ARG A 177 -10.35 46.26 0.56
CA ARG A 177 -8.92 46.55 0.63
C ARG A 177 -8.53 47.19 1.96
N VAL A 178 -9.25 48.24 2.39
CA VAL A 178 -8.95 49.00 3.61
C VAL A 178 -9.24 48.19 4.88
N ALA A 179 -10.31 47.39 4.88
CA ALA A 179 -10.70 46.54 6.00
C ALA A 179 -9.85 45.25 6.11
N GLY A 180 -9.08 44.90 5.08
CA GLY A 180 -8.36 43.63 5.01
C GLY A 180 -9.29 42.42 4.96
N LEU A 181 -10.48 42.59 4.37
CA LEU A 181 -11.53 41.57 4.29
C LEU A 181 -11.74 41.11 2.84
N SER A 182 -12.26 39.90 2.67
CA SER A 182 -12.66 39.45 1.33
C SER A 182 -13.91 40.19 0.86
N TYR A 183 -14.00 40.44 -0.45
CA TYR A 183 -15.12 41.14 -1.06
C TYR A 183 -16.51 40.55 -0.71
N PRO A 184 -16.72 39.22 -0.66
CA PRO A 184 -18.00 38.65 -0.21
C PRO A 184 -18.35 38.94 1.25
N VAL A 185 -17.36 39.00 2.14
CA VAL A 185 -17.57 39.34 3.57
C VAL A 185 -18.01 40.79 3.69
N VAL A 186 -17.42 41.69 2.90
CA VAL A 186 -17.83 43.10 2.84
C VAL A 186 -19.26 43.26 2.31
N ILE A 187 -19.62 42.59 1.20
CA ILE A 187 -21.00 42.63 0.67
C ILE A 187 -22.03 42.24 1.73
N ARG A 188 -21.75 41.18 2.50
CA ARG A 188 -22.65 40.68 3.53
C ARG A 188 -22.84 41.66 4.69
N ASN A 189 -21.78 42.40 5.04
CA ASN A 189 -21.76 43.29 6.21
C ASN A 189 -22.14 44.75 5.88
N ILE A 190 -22.07 45.19 4.62
CA ILE A 190 -22.46 46.56 4.22
C ILE A 190 -23.90 46.91 4.62
N PRO A 191 -24.93 46.07 4.39
CA PRO A 191 -26.30 46.36 4.83
C PRO A 191 -26.40 46.57 6.35
N LEU A 192 -25.63 45.80 7.12
CA LEU A 192 -25.58 45.86 8.59
C LEU A 192 -24.78 47.08 9.10
N ALA A 193 -23.94 47.66 8.25
CA ALA A 193 -23.21 48.89 8.53
C ALA A 193 -24.05 50.16 8.28
N GLY A 194 -25.29 50.04 7.78
CA GLY A 194 -26.24 51.14 7.66
C GLY A 194 -25.88 52.21 6.61
N SER A 195 -24.92 51.93 5.73
CA SER A 195 -24.41 52.91 4.76
C SER A 195 -24.81 52.56 3.33
N ARG A 196 -25.27 53.56 2.55
CA ARG A 196 -25.43 53.44 1.10
C ARG A 196 -24.07 53.60 0.43
N ILE A 197 -23.31 52.50 0.36
CA ILE A 197 -22.05 52.44 -0.37
C ILE A 197 -22.34 52.22 -1.85
N GLU A 198 -21.72 53.02 -2.71
CA GLU A 198 -21.82 52.84 -4.15
C GLU A 198 -21.39 51.42 -4.50
N HIS A 199 -22.23 50.74 -5.28
CA HIS A 199 -21.78 49.52 -5.93
C HIS A 199 -20.58 49.91 -6.78
N ASP A 200 -19.49 49.13 -6.76
CA ASP A 200 -18.45 49.30 -7.78
C ASP A 200 -19.19 49.25 -9.11
N CYS A 201 -19.31 50.42 -9.77
CA CYS A 201 -20.07 50.55 -10.98
C CYS A 201 -19.38 49.60 -11.96
N TYR A 202 -20.16 48.66 -12.50
CA TYR A 202 -19.68 47.74 -13.52
C TYR A 202 -18.94 48.59 -14.56
N ARG A 203 -17.61 48.47 -14.63
CA ARG A 203 -16.82 49.17 -15.64
C ARG A 203 -17.54 48.97 -16.97
N LYS A 204 -17.83 50.07 -17.68
CA LYS A 204 -18.54 49.98 -18.95
C LYS A 204 -17.70 49.07 -19.86
N LEU A 205 -18.34 48.02 -20.38
CA LEU A 205 -17.71 47.11 -21.31
C LEU A 205 -17.26 47.90 -22.54
N ASN A 206 -15.96 47.87 -22.84
CA ASN A 206 -15.45 48.34 -24.12
C ASN A 206 -15.81 47.30 -25.20
N ARG A 207 -16.95 47.52 -25.88
CA ARG A 207 -17.52 46.57 -26.86
C ARG A 207 -16.59 46.35 -28.04
N GLU A 208 -15.97 47.40 -28.57
CA GLU A 208 -15.06 47.32 -29.72
C GLU A 208 -13.83 46.46 -29.41
N LEU A 209 -13.22 46.66 -28.23
CA LEU A 209 -12.09 45.85 -27.79
C LEU A 209 -12.51 44.40 -27.54
N ALA A 210 -13.68 44.18 -26.93
CA ALA A 210 -14.21 42.85 -26.70
C ALA A 210 -14.49 42.11 -28.02
N ASP A 211 -15.12 42.75 -28.99
CA ASP A 211 -15.43 42.18 -30.31
C ASP A 211 -14.15 41.80 -31.08
N ARG A 212 -13.12 42.66 -31.00
CA ARG A 212 -11.80 42.39 -31.59
C ARG A 212 -11.16 41.15 -30.96
N LEU A 213 -11.06 41.11 -29.63
CA LEU A 213 -10.45 39.99 -28.90
C LEU A 213 -11.22 38.67 -29.10
N ILE A 214 -12.54 38.75 -29.23
CA ILE A 214 -13.40 37.60 -29.54
C ILE A 214 -13.11 37.08 -30.96
N SER A 215 -13.05 37.98 -31.94
CA SER A 215 -12.83 37.64 -33.35
C SER A 215 -11.43 37.09 -33.60
N GLU A 216 -10.40 37.64 -32.95
CA GLU A 216 -9.02 37.18 -33.12
C GLU A 216 -8.72 35.88 -32.33
N GLY A 217 -9.59 35.47 -31.40
CA GLY A 217 -9.37 34.28 -30.57
C GLY A 217 -8.09 34.34 -29.73
N VAL A 218 -7.58 35.55 -29.45
CA VAL A 218 -6.24 35.75 -28.87
C VAL A 218 -6.16 35.28 -27.41
N VAL A 219 -7.30 35.26 -26.73
CA VAL A 219 -7.36 35.00 -25.30
C VAL A 219 -7.96 33.63 -25.01
N SER A 220 -7.24 32.85 -24.18
CA SER A 220 -7.59 31.45 -23.89
C SER A 220 -8.75 31.31 -22.89
N THR A 221 -9.00 32.33 -22.07
CA THR A 221 -10.00 32.30 -21.01
C THR A 221 -10.89 33.55 -20.99
N LEU A 222 -12.14 33.39 -20.57
CA LEU A 222 -13.07 34.52 -20.39
C LEU A 222 -12.58 35.52 -19.35
N ALA A 223 -11.86 35.05 -18.32
CA ALA A 223 -11.31 35.91 -17.27
C ALA A 223 -10.24 36.87 -17.80
N GLU A 224 -9.36 36.38 -18.68
CA GLU A 224 -8.33 37.19 -19.31
C GLU A 224 -8.93 38.14 -20.35
N LEU A 225 -9.97 37.70 -21.08
CA LEU A 225 -10.70 38.54 -22.02
C LEU A 225 -11.40 39.69 -21.27
N GLY A 226 -12.06 39.37 -20.16
CA GLY A 226 -12.64 40.36 -19.26
C GLY A 226 -11.59 41.35 -18.76
N ARG A 227 -10.44 40.85 -18.28
CA ARG A 227 -9.35 41.70 -17.81
C ARG A 227 -8.90 42.72 -18.87
N GLN A 228 -8.71 42.28 -20.12
CA GLN A 228 -8.31 43.15 -21.23
C GLN A 228 -9.42 44.12 -21.62
N ALA A 229 -10.69 43.66 -21.64
CA ALA A 229 -11.86 44.49 -21.92
C ALA A 229 -12.31 45.37 -20.73
N GLY A 230 -11.57 45.34 -19.61
CA GLY A 230 -11.84 46.12 -18.41
C GLY A 230 -13.04 45.65 -17.57
N VAL A 231 -13.54 44.42 -17.75
CA VAL A 231 -14.72 43.87 -17.06
C VAL A 231 -14.47 42.49 -16.46
N SER A 232 -15.45 41.92 -15.75
CA SER A 232 -15.36 40.52 -15.31
C SER A 232 -15.54 39.56 -16.50
N GLY A 233 -14.95 38.36 -16.42
CA GLY A 233 -15.18 37.31 -17.42
C GLY A 233 -16.65 36.88 -17.52
N GLU A 234 -17.40 37.00 -16.42
CA GLU A 234 -18.84 36.75 -16.41
C GLU A 234 -19.62 37.80 -17.22
N ARG A 235 -19.20 39.07 -17.18
CA ARG A 235 -19.80 40.12 -18.02
C ARG A 235 -19.55 39.88 -19.51
N ILE A 236 -18.35 39.40 -19.86
CA ILE A 236 -18.05 38.94 -21.23
C ILE A 236 -18.93 37.76 -21.63
N ARG A 237 -19.12 36.77 -20.73
CA ARG A 237 -19.98 35.62 -20.99
C ARG A 237 -21.41 36.05 -21.33
N GLN A 238 -21.96 36.99 -20.56
CA GLN A 238 -23.28 37.56 -20.80
C GLN A 238 -23.33 38.29 -22.14
N TYR A 239 -22.36 39.19 -22.39
CA TYR A 239 -22.25 39.94 -23.65
C TYR A 239 -22.21 39.03 -24.88
N MET A 240 -21.37 37.98 -24.86
CA MET A 240 -21.27 37.01 -25.95
C MET A 240 -22.55 36.19 -26.15
N GLY A 241 -23.34 36.01 -25.09
CA GLY A 241 -24.65 35.38 -25.15
C GLY A 241 -25.68 36.32 -25.80
N GLU A 242 -25.68 37.58 -25.40
CA GLU A 242 -26.54 38.64 -25.96
C GLU A 242 -26.25 38.88 -27.45
N THR A 243 -24.98 38.84 -27.87
CA THR A 243 -24.57 39.12 -29.26
C THR A 243 -24.43 37.88 -30.14
N GLY A 244 -24.62 36.67 -29.60
CA GLY A 244 -24.45 35.41 -30.35
C GLY A 244 -23.00 35.08 -30.76
N GLN A 245 -22.00 35.83 -30.30
CA GLN A 245 -20.59 35.66 -30.70
C GLN A 245 -19.89 34.43 -30.10
N ARG A 246 -20.58 33.65 -29.25
CA ARG A 246 -20.01 32.47 -28.59
C ARG A 246 -19.48 31.41 -29.55
N GLY A 247 -20.15 31.20 -30.69
CA GLY A 247 -19.69 30.29 -31.73
C GLY A 247 -18.41 30.79 -32.40
N ARG A 248 -18.38 32.09 -32.77
CA ARG A 248 -17.23 32.73 -33.42
C ARG A 248 -15.98 32.66 -32.56
N TRP A 249 -16.07 32.98 -31.27
CA TRP A 249 -14.94 32.88 -30.35
C TRP A 249 -14.37 31.45 -30.26
N LYS A 250 -15.25 30.44 -30.19
CA LYS A 250 -14.81 29.04 -30.15
C LYS A 250 -14.10 28.64 -31.44
N ASN A 251 -14.65 29.03 -32.60
CA ASN A 251 -14.04 28.73 -33.90
C ASN A 251 -12.68 29.42 -34.04
N ALA A 252 -12.58 30.71 -33.71
CA ALA A 252 -11.32 31.45 -33.71
C ALA A 252 -10.28 30.81 -32.76
N GLN A 253 -10.70 30.30 -31.60
CA GLN A 253 -9.81 29.56 -30.71
C GLN A 253 -9.33 28.23 -31.30
N VAL A 254 -10.17 27.52 -32.07
CA VAL A 254 -9.80 26.27 -32.75
C VAL A 254 -8.83 26.57 -33.88
N GLU A 255 -9.17 27.49 -34.77
CA GLU A 255 -8.34 27.93 -35.90
C GLU A 255 -6.97 28.40 -35.43
N ARG A 256 -6.91 29.18 -34.35
CA ARG A 256 -5.64 29.62 -33.78
C ARG A 256 -4.83 28.48 -33.18
N ARG A 257 -5.47 27.51 -32.51
CA ARG A 257 -4.76 26.32 -32.00
C ARG A 257 -4.21 25.47 -33.13
N GLU A 258 -4.93 25.36 -34.24
CA GLU A 258 -4.48 24.66 -35.44
C GLU A 258 -3.35 25.42 -36.12
N ALA A 259 -3.45 26.74 -36.27
CA ALA A 259 -2.39 27.58 -36.82
C ALA A 259 -1.11 27.52 -35.98
N ILE A 260 -1.20 27.64 -34.65
CA ILE A 260 -0.07 27.44 -33.74
C ILE A 260 0.46 26.01 -33.85
N GLY A 261 -0.43 25.01 -33.89
CA GLY A 261 -0.08 23.61 -34.06
C GLY A 261 0.72 23.36 -35.33
N ASN A 262 0.29 23.92 -36.46
CA ASN A 262 0.91 23.82 -37.77
C ASN A 262 2.23 24.59 -37.82
N ALA A 263 2.30 25.81 -37.29
CA ALA A 263 3.53 26.58 -37.22
C ALA A 263 4.60 25.87 -36.36
N VAL A 264 4.19 25.31 -35.22
CA VAL A 264 5.05 24.48 -34.37
C VAL A 264 5.48 23.21 -35.12
N LEU A 265 4.57 22.55 -35.84
CA LEU A 265 4.89 21.35 -36.60
C LEU A 265 5.89 21.63 -37.73
N ILE A 266 5.73 22.73 -38.46
CA ILE A 266 6.68 23.18 -39.51
C ILE A 266 8.05 23.50 -38.89
N ALA A 267 8.08 24.25 -37.79
CA ALA A 267 9.32 24.58 -37.09
C ALA A 267 10.03 23.32 -36.54
N LEU A 268 9.25 22.36 -36.06
CA LEU A 268 9.77 21.07 -35.59
C LEU A 268 10.21 20.18 -36.74
N GLN A 269 9.56 20.21 -37.90
CA GLN A 269 9.94 19.44 -39.09
C GLN A 269 11.27 19.92 -39.67
N GLY A 270 11.53 21.23 -39.66
CA GLY A 270 12.83 21.80 -40.01
C GLY A 270 13.96 21.34 -39.09
N LYS A 271 13.68 21.19 -37.78
CA LYS A 271 14.63 20.61 -36.82
C LYS A 271 14.77 19.09 -36.97
N TYR A 272 13.67 18.39 -37.24
CA TYR A 272 13.60 16.93 -37.43
C TYR A 272 14.50 16.48 -38.59
N ASN A 273 14.45 17.18 -39.72
CA ASN A 273 15.24 16.83 -40.91
C ASN A 273 16.76 16.97 -40.70
N ARG A 274 17.18 17.74 -39.69
CA ARG A 274 18.60 17.92 -39.31
C ARG A 274 19.00 17.12 -38.07
N ALA A 275 18.04 16.44 -37.44
CA ALA A 275 18.28 15.71 -36.21
C ALA A 275 18.93 14.35 -36.51
N SER A 276 19.68 13.82 -35.54
CA SER A 276 20.20 12.47 -35.60
C SER A 276 19.08 11.42 -35.66
N TRP A 277 19.37 10.21 -36.14
CA TRP A 277 18.39 9.11 -36.19
C TRP A 277 17.68 8.88 -34.85
N ALA A 278 18.44 9.00 -33.75
CA ALA A 278 17.92 8.83 -32.41
C ALA A 278 16.94 9.95 -32.00
N GLU A 279 17.25 11.20 -32.35
CA GLU A 279 16.38 12.35 -32.10
C GLU A 279 15.12 12.30 -32.96
N GLN A 280 15.22 11.83 -34.20
CA GLN A 280 14.08 11.61 -35.08
C GLN A 280 13.11 10.57 -34.47
N ASN A 281 13.61 9.43 -34.02
CA ASN A 281 12.77 8.41 -33.38
C ASN A 281 12.21 8.87 -32.02
N ALA A 282 12.98 9.64 -31.24
CA ALA A 282 12.50 10.27 -30.01
C ALA A 282 11.36 11.24 -30.31
N PHE A 283 11.47 12.01 -31.39
CA PHE A 283 10.44 12.93 -31.85
C PHE A 283 9.18 12.20 -32.36
N GLU A 284 9.34 11.12 -33.14
CA GLU A 284 8.22 10.30 -33.62
C GLU A 284 7.43 9.72 -32.44
N TYR A 285 8.14 9.17 -31.43
CA TYR A 285 7.50 8.74 -30.20
C TYR A 285 6.79 9.88 -29.48
N ALA A 286 7.43 11.06 -29.44
CA ALA A 286 6.94 12.23 -28.73
C ALA A 286 5.64 12.79 -29.34
N SER A 287 5.64 12.98 -30.65
CA SER A 287 4.49 13.47 -31.41
C SER A 287 3.28 12.53 -31.31
N GLY A 288 3.49 11.23 -31.12
CA GLY A 288 2.42 10.23 -31.00
C GLY A 288 1.62 10.21 -29.70
N LEU A 289 2.01 10.90 -28.61
CA LEU A 289 1.19 10.93 -27.37
C LEU A 289 0.38 12.21 -27.23
N LYS A 290 -0.93 12.03 -27.04
CA LYS A 290 -1.94 13.08 -26.90
C LYS A 290 -1.79 14.02 -25.68
N ARG A 291 -0.78 13.87 -24.81
CA ARG A 291 -0.61 14.66 -23.57
C ARG A 291 0.73 15.38 -23.54
N ARG A 292 0.72 16.70 -23.74
CA ARG A 292 1.89 17.59 -23.87
C ARG A 292 2.73 17.82 -22.58
N GLY A 293 2.31 17.33 -21.41
CA GLY A 293 2.91 17.72 -20.12
C GLY A 293 4.04 16.85 -19.56
N VAL A 294 4.25 15.63 -20.08
CA VAL A 294 5.20 14.65 -19.49
C VAL A 294 6.56 14.65 -20.22
N TRP A 295 6.72 15.47 -21.25
CA TRP A 295 7.82 15.38 -22.22
C TRP A 295 9.11 16.03 -21.77
N ASN A 296 9.03 17.23 -21.19
CA ASN A 296 10.24 18.00 -20.89
C ASN A 296 11.15 17.30 -19.88
N SER A 297 10.61 16.41 -19.04
CA SER A 297 11.43 15.72 -18.03
C SER A 297 12.16 14.48 -18.52
N ARG A 298 11.92 13.98 -19.74
CA ARG A 298 12.49 12.69 -20.22
C ARG A 298 12.97 12.69 -21.68
N TRP A 299 13.19 13.87 -22.27
CA TRP A 299 13.66 13.97 -23.65
C TRP A 299 15.04 13.32 -23.83
N ASP A 300 15.98 13.64 -22.94
CA ASP A 300 17.35 13.12 -23.02
C ASP A 300 17.39 11.60 -22.85
N ASP A 301 16.58 11.04 -21.94
CA ASP A 301 16.41 9.59 -21.79
C ASP A 301 15.94 8.96 -23.11
N LEU A 302 14.96 9.56 -23.80
CA LEU A 302 14.41 9.03 -25.06
C LEU A 302 15.46 9.03 -26.16
N VAL A 303 16.18 10.14 -26.31
CA VAL A 303 17.28 10.25 -27.28
C VAL A 303 18.35 9.21 -26.94
N ASN A 304 18.73 9.07 -25.68
CA ASN A 304 19.70 8.07 -25.25
C ASN A 304 19.23 6.63 -25.52
N LEU A 305 17.95 6.31 -25.25
CA LEU A 305 17.37 5.00 -25.58
C LEU A 305 17.53 4.67 -27.06
N PHE A 306 17.20 5.59 -27.96
CA PHE A 306 17.35 5.35 -29.39
C PHE A 306 18.81 5.34 -29.84
N LYS A 307 19.71 6.11 -29.21
CA LYS A 307 21.17 6.01 -29.46
C LYS A 307 21.71 4.63 -29.11
N VAL A 308 21.41 4.13 -27.91
CA VAL A 308 21.84 2.78 -27.47
C VAL A 308 21.25 1.70 -28.36
N TYR A 309 19.97 1.83 -28.71
CA TYR A 309 19.31 0.90 -29.62
C TYR A 309 19.95 0.91 -31.02
N HIS A 310 20.27 2.07 -31.58
CA HIS A 310 20.88 2.18 -32.91
C HIS A 310 22.26 1.54 -32.93
N GLY A 311 23.13 1.88 -31.95
CA GLY A 311 24.46 1.30 -31.87
C GLY A 311 24.44 -0.23 -31.74
N ALA A 312 23.51 -0.76 -30.92
CA ALA A 312 23.31 -2.21 -30.79
C ALA A 312 22.85 -2.88 -32.10
N LYS A 313 21.99 -2.18 -32.86
CA LYS A 313 21.50 -2.65 -34.16
C LYS A 313 22.63 -2.67 -35.20
N GLU A 314 23.46 -1.62 -35.26
CA GLU A 314 24.59 -1.51 -36.19
C GLU A 314 25.68 -2.55 -35.90
N SER A 315 25.91 -2.86 -34.62
CA SER A 315 26.87 -3.90 -34.23
C SER A 315 26.35 -5.33 -34.45
N GLY A 316 25.12 -5.50 -34.98
CA GLY A 316 24.48 -6.81 -35.12
C GLY A 316 24.25 -7.55 -33.79
N GLY A 317 24.21 -6.81 -32.67
CA GLY A 317 24.15 -7.39 -31.33
C GLY A 317 22.72 -7.63 -30.85
N ASP A 318 22.49 -8.80 -30.24
CA ASP A 318 21.25 -9.12 -29.55
C ASP A 318 21.25 -8.46 -28.15
N VAL A 319 20.75 -7.23 -28.05
CA VAL A 319 20.62 -6.54 -26.75
C VAL A 319 19.23 -6.74 -26.14
N PRO A 320 19.13 -7.31 -24.93
CA PRO A 320 17.85 -7.53 -24.27
C PRO A 320 17.22 -6.20 -23.82
N ILE A 321 15.89 -6.20 -23.73
CA ILE A 321 15.10 -5.01 -23.38
C ILE A 321 15.46 -4.50 -21.97
N GLU A 322 15.78 -5.43 -21.07
CA GLU A 322 16.31 -5.13 -19.73
C GLU A 322 17.57 -4.26 -19.81
N GLU A 323 18.57 -4.66 -20.61
CA GLU A 323 19.83 -3.93 -20.76
C GLU A 323 19.62 -2.59 -21.48
N LEU A 324 18.78 -2.56 -22.52
CA LEU A 324 18.37 -1.30 -23.16
C LEU A 324 17.76 -0.34 -22.13
N GLY A 325 16.95 -0.84 -21.23
CA GLY A 325 16.33 -0.06 -20.16
C GLY A 325 17.35 0.49 -19.17
N GLU A 326 18.25 -0.36 -18.70
CA GLU A 326 19.33 0.01 -17.76
C GLU A 326 20.23 1.10 -18.34
N ARG A 327 20.71 0.92 -19.58
CA ARG A 327 21.60 1.86 -20.27
C ARG A 327 20.93 3.19 -20.64
N SER A 328 19.59 3.21 -20.71
CA SER A 328 18.82 4.40 -21.10
C SER A 328 18.07 5.08 -19.95
N GLY A 329 18.13 4.54 -18.73
CA GLY A 329 17.33 5.05 -17.60
C GLY A 329 15.83 4.73 -17.69
N PHE A 330 15.42 3.82 -18.58
CA PHE A 330 14.03 3.38 -18.70
C PHE A 330 13.78 2.05 -18.00
N HIS A 331 12.63 1.94 -17.34
CA HIS A 331 12.11 0.63 -16.97
C HIS A 331 11.81 -0.20 -18.23
N LYS A 332 12.16 -1.49 -18.24
CA LYS A 332 12.03 -2.40 -19.39
C LYS A 332 10.65 -2.41 -20.08
N MET A 333 9.57 -2.27 -19.30
CA MET A 333 8.20 -2.21 -19.84
C MET A 333 7.96 -0.92 -20.64
N SER A 334 8.62 0.18 -20.24
CA SER A 334 8.58 1.45 -20.96
C SER A 334 9.34 1.36 -22.26
N VAL A 335 10.53 0.74 -22.27
CA VAL A 335 11.31 0.48 -23.50
C VAL A 335 10.46 -0.28 -24.53
N SER A 336 9.84 -1.40 -24.13
CA SER A 336 8.95 -2.18 -25.01
C SER A 336 7.81 -1.33 -25.60
N LYS A 337 7.26 -0.40 -24.82
CA LYS A 337 6.19 0.50 -25.24
C LYS A 337 6.68 1.58 -26.19
N VAL A 338 7.89 2.09 -25.97
CA VAL A 338 8.56 3.07 -26.83
C VAL A 338 8.80 2.47 -28.21
N LEU A 339 9.54 1.36 -28.27
CA LEU A 339 9.87 0.69 -29.53
C LEU A 339 8.62 0.30 -30.34
N ARG A 340 7.59 -0.23 -29.68
CA ARG A 340 6.34 -0.60 -30.36
C ARG A 340 5.64 0.59 -31.00
N ARG A 341 5.67 1.76 -30.36
CA ARG A 341 5.00 2.96 -30.87
C ARG A 341 5.75 3.60 -32.03
N THR A 342 7.08 3.50 -32.05
CA THR A 342 7.92 3.89 -33.18
C THR A 342 8.11 2.77 -34.20
N ARG A 343 7.31 1.70 -34.12
CA ARG A 343 7.33 0.55 -35.05
C ARG A 343 8.68 -0.17 -35.14
N LEU A 344 9.55 0.01 -34.15
CA LEU A 344 10.82 -0.70 -34.06
C LEU A 344 10.63 -2.09 -33.44
N LYS A 345 11.35 -3.08 -33.98
CA LYS A 345 11.39 -4.45 -33.42
C LYS A 345 12.34 -4.49 -32.23
N THR A 346 12.12 -5.42 -31.30
CA THR A 346 13.11 -5.70 -30.26
C THR A 346 14.33 -6.36 -30.90
N LEU A 347 15.54 -6.00 -30.47
CA LEU A 347 16.77 -6.57 -31.02
C LEU A 347 16.92 -8.03 -30.60
N CYS A 348 16.65 -8.34 -29.33
CA CYS A 348 16.46 -9.72 -28.95
C CYS A 348 15.19 -10.31 -29.59
N SER A 349 15.34 -11.56 -30.03
CA SER A 349 14.24 -12.44 -30.40
C SER A 349 13.09 -12.30 -29.40
N PRO A 350 11.84 -12.19 -29.87
CA PRO A 350 10.69 -12.09 -28.98
C PRO A 350 10.80 -13.21 -27.96
N ILE A 351 10.75 -12.88 -26.66
CA ILE A 351 10.71 -13.86 -25.57
C ILE A 351 9.81 -14.98 -26.05
N LYS A 352 10.38 -16.19 -26.26
CA LYS A 352 9.67 -17.32 -26.88
C LYS A 352 8.31 -17.38 -26.21
N ARG A 353 7.27 -16.96 -26.94
CA ARG A 353 5.94 -16.88 -26.36
C ARG A 353 5.62 -18.29 -25.95
N VAL A 354 5.47 -18.49 -24.65
CA VAL A 354 5.02 -19.77 -24.11
C VAL A 354 3.75 -20.10 -24.88
N SER A 355 3.74 -21.24 -25.60
CA SER A 355 2.62 -21.57 -26.46
C SER A 355 1.34 -21.64 -25.62
N ARG A 356 0.18 -21.32 -26.21
CA ARG A 356 -1.09 -21.38 -25.49
C ARG A 356 -1.31 -22.75 -24.84
N LYS A 357 -0.91 -23.82 -25.54
CA LYS A 357 -0.93 -25.21 -25.05
C LYS A 357 -0.05 -25.39 -23.80
N GLU A 358 1.13 -24.80 -23.78
CA GLU A 358 2.03 -24.85 -22.62
C GLU A 358 1.46 -24.07 -21.43
N VAL A 359 0.80 -22.93 -21.67
CA VAL A 359 0.14 -22.16 -20.61
C VAL A 359 -1.01 -22.94 -19.96
N GLU A 360 -1.86 -23.58 -20.77
CA GLU A 360 -2.95 -24.42 -20.24
C GLU A 360 -2.40 -25.65 -19.51
N ARG A 361 -1.36 -26.32 -20.04
CA ARG A 361 -0.69 -27.43 -19.34
C ARG A 361 -0.18 -27.01 -17.96
N ARG A 362 0.46 -25.84 -17.86
CA ARG A 362 0.92 -25.31 -16.57
C ARG A 362 -0.23 -25.03 -15.61
N LYS A 363 -1.35 -24.51 -16.12
CA LYS A 363 -2.55 -24.26 -15.33
C LYS A 363 -3.17 -25.56 -14.79
N GLU A 364 -3.28 -26.59 -15.62
CA GLU A 364 -3.74 -27.91 -15.22
C GLU A 364 -2.83 -28.51 -14.14
N ASN A 365 -1.51 -28.46 -14.33
CA ASN A 365 -0.54 -28.94 -13.35
C ASN A 365 -0.66 -28.22 -12.00
N VAL A 366 -0.84 -26.90 -12.03
CA VAL A 366 -1.04 -26.07 -10.83
C VAL A 366 -2.36 -26.43 -10.13
N GLN A 367 -3.44 -26.66 -10.88
CA GLN A 367 -4.73 -27.09 -10.33
C GLN A 367 -4.68 -28.50 -9.73
N GLN A 368 -3.99 -29.44 -10.39
CA GLN A 368 -3.80 -30.79 -9.87
C GLN A 368 -3.02 -30.78 -8.55
N CYS A 369 -1.92 -30.01 -8.48
CA CYS A 369 -1.14 -29.89 -7.24
C CYS A 369 -1.91 -29.18 -6.12
N TYR A 370 -2.76 -28.21 -6.46
CA TYR A 370 -3.66 -27.60 -5.47
C TYR A 370 -4.67 -28.62 -4.92
N GLY A 371 -5.16 -29.53 -5.77
CA GLY A 371 -6.00 -30.66 -5.34
C GLY A 371 -5.31 -31.67 -4.41
N LEU A 372 -3.96 -31.65 -4.34
CA LEU A 372 -3.18 -32.43 -3.39
C LEU A 372 -2.99 -31.73 -2.02
N GLY A 373 -3.64 -30.58 -1.81
CA GLY A 373 -3.55 -29.82 -0.55
C GLY A 373 -2.31 -28.93 -0.43
N LEU A 374 -1.53 -28.73 -1.49
CA LEU A 374 -0.36 -27.85 -1.48
C LEU A 374 -0.75 -26.37 -1.44
N SER A 375 0.01 -25.58 -0.67
CA SER A 375 -0.14 -24.11 -0.67
C SER A 375 0.42 -23.48 -1.96
N ALA A 376 0.06 -22.21 -2.22
CA ALA A 376 0.62 -21.48 -3.36
C ALA A 376 2.16 -21.37 -3.31
N ALA A 377 2.72 -21.24 -2.11
CA ALA A 377 4.17 -21.21 -1.89
C ALA A 377 4.83 -22.56 -2.17
N ASP A 378 4.20 -23.67 -1.76
CA ASP A 378 4.71 -25.02 -2.06
C ASP A 378 4.65 -25.31 -3.57
N ILE A 379 3.54 -24.96 -4.23
CA ILE A 379 3.40 -25.07 -5.68
C ILE A 379 4.47 -24.23 -6.40
N ALA A 380 4.71 -23.00 -5.95
CA ALA A 380 5.74 -22.13 -6.51
C ALA A 380 7.14 -22.78 -6.40
N HIS A 381 7.47 -23.34 -5.23
CA HIS A 381 8.74 -24.03 -5.01
C HIS A 381 8.92 -25.24 -5.93
N PHE A 382 7.93 -26.11 -6.06
CA PHE A 382 8.06 -27.31 -6.92
C PHE A 382 7.95 -27.02 -8.41
N SER A 383 7.25 -25.95 -8.82
CA SER A 383 7.09 -25.59 -10.24
C SER A 383 8.17 -24.62 -10.75
N GLY A 384 8.87 -23.92 -9.85
CA GLY A 384 9.77 -22.80 -10.19
C GLY A 384 9.05 -21.55 -10.72
N LEU A 385 7.73 -21.50 -10.59
CA LEU A 385 6.95 -20.31 -10.95
C LEU A 385 6.94 -19.35 -9.75
N ALA A 386 6.81 -18.05 -10.03
CA ALA A 386 6.65 -17.07 -8.95
C ALA A 386 5.32 -17.29 -8.21
N GLU A 387 5.33 -17.22 -6.88
CA GLU A 387 4.11 -17.38 -6.05
C GLU A 387 3.01 -16.40 -6.44
N ARG A 388 3.38 -15.16 -6.80
CA ARG A 388 2.45 -14.17 -7.33
C ARG A 388 1.76 -14.65 -8.60
N SER A 389 2.46 -15.37 -9.48
CA SER A 389 1.85 -15.96 -10.68
C SER A 389 0.86 -17.08 -10.29
N ILE A 390 1.17 -17.88 -9.28
CA ILE A 390 0.26 -18.91 -8.74
C ILE A 390 -1.05 -18.30 -8.25
N THR A 391 -0.96 -17.29 -7.39
CA THR A 391 -2.12 -16.64 -6.78
C THR A 391 -2.93 -15.78 -7.76
N THR A 392 -2.25 -15.01 -8.62
CA THR A 392 -2.93 -14.02 -9.49
C THR A 392 -3.32 -14.58 -10.85
N THR A 393 -2.45 -15.35 -11.50
CA THR A 393 -2.68 -15.84 -12.87
C THR A 393 -3.59 -17.07 -12.87
N TYR A 394 -3.38 -17.98 -11.93
CA TYR A 394 -4.16 -19.23 -11.86
C TYR A 394 -5.35 -19.15 -10.90
N LYS A 395 -5.60 -17.97 -10.30
CA LYS A 395 -6.76 -17.65 -9.45
C LYS A 395 -7.01 -18.66 -8.33
N ILE A 396 -5.96 -19.28 -7.80
CA ILE A 396 -6.06 -20.10 -6.60
C ILE A 396 -6.35 -19.16 -5.44
N LYS A 397 -7.63 -19.06 -5.07
CA LYS A 397 -8.13 -18.26 -3.94
C LYS A 397 -8.73 -19.23 -2.92
N GLY A 398 -8.18 -19.26 -1.72
CA GLY A 398 -8.75 -20.05 -0.62
C GLY A 398 -7.69 -20.71 0.26
N ARG A 399 -8.13 -21.15 1.45
CA ARG A 399 -7.35 -21.93 2.41
C ARG A 399 -7.60 -23.45 2.25
N ASN A 400 -7.66 -23.99 1.03
CA ASN A 400 -7.67 -25.46 0.86
C ASN A 400 -6.26 -26.04 0.93
N CYS A 401 -5.28 -25.31 1.47
CA CYS A 401 -4.06 -25.94 1.90
C CYS A 401 -4.34 -26.71 3.19
N GLU A 402 -4.12 -28.02 3.17
CA GLU A 402 -4.09 -28.80 4.38
C GLU A 402 -3.05 -28.20 5.31
N ARG A 403 -3.48 -27.80 6.50
CA ARG A 403 -2.54 -27.35 7.52
C ARG A 403 -1.85 -28.59 8.05
N LEU A 404 -0.54 -28.67 7.82
CA LEU A 404 0.27 -29.67 8.48
C LEU A 404 0.19 -29.45 10.02
N PRO A 405 0.29 -30.52 10.83
CA PRO A 405 0.09 -30.50 12.28
C PRO A 405 1.03 -29.55 13.03
N CYS A 406 2.18 -29.18 12.44
CA CYS A 406 3.14 -28.27 13.05
C CYS A 406 3.10 -26.87 12.41
N ARG A 407 3.03 -25.82 13.24
CA ARG A 407 3.08 -24.43 12.77
C ARG A 407 4.42 -24.16 12.09
N GLY A 408 4.37 -23.69 10.85
CA GLY A 408 5.56 -23.37 10.05
C GLY A 408 6.10 -24.54 9.23
N LEU A 409 5.57 -25.76 9.42
CA LEU A 409 5.87 -26.88 8.54
C LEU A 409 4.99 -26.79 7.29
N THR A 410 5.62 -26.80 6.12
CA THR A 410 4.96 -26.91 4.80
C THR A 410 5.61 -28.02 3.99
N TYR A 411 5.00 -28.42 2.87
CA TYR A 411 5.58 -29.45 2.00
C TYR A 411 6.92 -29.02 1.39
N ARG A 412 7.11 -27.72 1.11
CA ARG A 412 8.41 -27.14 0.76
C ARG A 412 9.46 -27.36 1.86
N VAL A 413 9.13 -26.97 3.09
CA VAL A 413 10.06 -27.12 4.23
C VAL A 413 10.40 -28.59 4.47
N ALA A 414 9.40 -29.48 4.42
CA ALA A 414 9.63 -30.92 4.53
C ALA A 414 10.55 -31.46 3.42
N SER A 415 10.36 -30.99 2.18
CA SER A 415 11.24 -31.32 1.04
C SER A 415 12.69 -30.92 1.30
N ASP A 416 12.94 -29.68 1.74
CA ASP A 416 14.30 -29.20 2.02
C ASP A 416 14.94 -29.95 3.21
N ILE A 417 14.16 -30.32 4.24
CA ILE A 417 14.63 -31.18 5.34
C ILE A 417 15.06 -32.55 4.81
N TYR A 418 14.24 -33.19 3.96
CA TYR A 418 14.59 -34.50 3.41
C TYR A 418 15.82 -34.45 2.50
N GLU A 419 15.99 -33.37 1.75
CA GLU A 419 17.21 -33.15 0.97
C GLU A 419 18.43 -33.09 1.87
N ALA A 420 18.40 -32.28 2.94
CA ALA A 420 19.49 -32.18 3.89
C ALA A 420 19.83 -33.55 4.51
N MET A 421 18.82 -34.27 5.01
CA MET A 421 19.04 -35.57 5.65
C MET A 421 19.58 -36.65 4.71
N ASP A 422 19.18 -36.64 3.43
CA ASP A 422 19.59 -37.65 2.45
C ASP A 422 20.98 -37.40 1.85
N HIS A 423 21.52 -36.19 1.99
CA HIS A 423 22.87 -35.86 1.54
C HIS A 423 23.98 -36.40 2.46
N GLY A 424 23.64 -37.28 3.42
CA GLY A 424 24.56 -38.25 4.01
C GLY A 424 25.55 -37.74 5.05
N GLY A 425 25.41 -36.49 5.50
CA GLY A 425 26.33 -35.92 6.50
C GLY A 425 25.75 -34.81 7.37
N PHE A 426 24.47 -34.47 7.20
CA PHE A 426 23.82 -33.43 8.00
C PHE A 426 23.14 -34.03 9.21
N SER A 427 23.47 -33.49 10.38
CA SER A 427 22.74 -33.74 11.62
C SER A 427 21.36 -33.07 11.59
N ILE A 428 20.53 -33.41 12.57
CA ILE A 428 19.24 -32.71 12.76
C ILE A 428 19.46 -31.22 13.01
N ASP A 429 20.54 -30.86 13.72
CA ASP A 429 20.88 -29.46 14.00
C ASP A 429 21.29 -28.71 12.73
N ASP A 430 22.04 -29.36 11.84
CA ASP A 430 22.38 -28.75 10.54
C ASP A 430 21.12 -28.58 9.67
N ALA A 431 20.20 -29.53 9.69
CA ALA A 431 18.93 -29.41 8.98
C ALA A 431 18.08 -28.25 9.53
N LEU A 432 18.12 -28.01 10.85
CA LEU A 432 17.47 -26.87 11.48
C LEU A 432 18.07 -25.54 11.02
N GLU A 433 19.40 -25.44 11.03
CA GLU A 433 20.12 -24.24 10.60
C GLU A 433 19.88 -23.94 9.12
N LEU A 434 20.01 -24.95 8.25
CA LEU A 434 19.85 -24.80 6.80
C LEU A 434 18.44 -24.40 6.37
N THR A 435 17.41 -24.91 7.05
CA THR A 435 16.01 -24.70 6.66
C THR A 435 15.35 -23.56 7.44
N GLY A 436 15.94 -23.11 8.55
CA GLY A 436 15.33 -22.18 9.49
C GLY A 436 14.06 -22.72 10.16
N ALA A 437 13.81 -24.03 10.05
CA ALA A 437 12.65 -24.67 10.64
C ALA A 437 12.81 -24.82 12.16
N SER A 438 11.70 -24.96 12.89
CA SER A 438 11.77 -25.29 14.32
C SER A 438 12.12 -26.77 14.55
N GLY A 439 12.74 -27.10 15.69
CA GLY A 439 13.03 -28.48 16.11
C GLY A 439 11.84 -29.42 15.94
N ILE A 440 10.67 -28.96 16.39
CA ILE A 440 9.40 -29.69 16.29
C ILE A 440 9.01 -29.94 14.83
N ALA A 441 9.19 -28.94 13.95
CA ALA A 441 8.87 -29.08 12.53
C ALA A 441 9.77 -30.12 11.84
N VAL A 442 11.07 -30.14 12.15
CA VAL A 442 12.01 -31.15 11.63
C VAL A 442 11.63 -32.55 12.11
N GLN A 443 11.44 -32.72 13.42
CA GLN A 443 11.02 -34.00 13.99
C GLN A 443 9.69 -34.49 13.40
N THR A 444 8.71 -33.60 13.27
CA THR A 444 7.40 -33.93 12.68
C THR A 444 7.53 -34.35 11.22
N ALA A 445 8.36 -33.66 10.43
CA ALA A 445 8.61 -34.02 9.04
C ALA A 445 9.25 -35.42 8.94
N LEU A 446 10.27 -35.70 9.75
CA LEU A 446 10.93 -37.01 9.75
C LEU A 446 10.02 -38.13 10.22
N ALA A 447 9.21 -37.91 11.26
CA ALA A 447 8.23 -38.88 11.75
C ALA A 447 7.16 -39.21 10.68
N ARG A 448 6.72 -38.21 9.90
CA ARG A 448 5.72 -38.37 8.84
C ARG A 448 6.32 -38.46 7.45
N ARG A 449 7.59 -38.88 7.35
CA ARG A 449 8.35 -38.87 6.09
C ARG A 449 7.67 -39.64 4.98
N ALA A 450 7.11 -40.82 5.27
CA ALA A 450 6.42 -41.64 4.26
C ALA A 450 5.21 -40.94 3.64
N GLU A 451 4.37 -40.31 4.47
CA GLU A 451 3.17 -39.58 4.07
C GLU A 451 3.52 -38.35 3.23
N TYR A 452 4.36 -37.46 3.76
CA TYR A 452 4.70 -36.21 3.09
C TYR A 452 5.51 -36.46 1.81
N SER A 453 6.41 -37.44 1.83
CA SER A 453 7.16 -37.82 0.63
C SER A 453 6.25 -38.28 -0.50
N ALA A 454 5.15 -38.98 -0.20
CA ALA A 454 4.20 -39.41 -1.22
C ALA A 454 3.54 -38.23 -1.92
N ILE A 455 3.14 -37.20 -1.17
CA ILE A 455 2.52 -35.97 -1.70
C ILE A 455 3.54 -35.17 -2.51
N ILE A 456 4.74 -34.96 -1.97
CA ILE A 456 5.79 -34.20 -2.66
C ILE A 456 6.21 -34.88 -3.97
N ARG A 457 6.39 -36.21 -3.97
CA ARG A 457 6.72 -36.97 -5.20
C ARG A 457 5.61 -36.84 -6.26
N LYS A 458 4.33 -36.88 -5.85
CA LYS A 458 3.21 -36.66 -6.79
C LYS A 458 3.28 -35.27 -7.41
N ALA A 459 3.50 -34.23 -6.61
CA ALA A 459 3.65 -32.86 -7.10
C ALA A 459 4.85 -32.72 -8.06
N LEU A 460 6.00 -33.29 -7.71
CA LEU A 460 7.20 -33.27 -8.55
C LEU A 460 7.00 -34.01 -9.88
N LYS A 461 6.27 -35.13 -9.88
CA LYS A 461 5.93 -35.86 -11.10
C LYS A 461 5.01 -35.07 -12.03
N ILE A 462 4.09 -34.27 -11.47
CA ILE A 462 3.19 -33.40 -12.24
C ILE A 462 3.99 -32.29 -12.93
N PHE A 463 4.88 -31.59 -12.21
CA PHE A 463 5.66 -30.49 -12.78
C PHE A 463 6.83 -30.95 -13.66
N HIS A 464 7.48 -32.07 -13.30
CA HIS A 464 8.69 -32.56 -13.94
C HIS A 464 8.54 -34.03 -14.35
N PRO A 465 7.67 -34.35 -15.32
CA PRO A 465 7.40 -35.73 -15.72
C PRO A 465 8.62 -36.45 -16.34
N SER A 466 9.59 -35.68 -16.85
CA SER A 466 10.85 -36.18 -17.39
C SER A 466 11.90 -36.52 -16.33
N ARG A 467 11.62 -36.24 -15.05
CA ARG A 467 12.52 -36.60 -13.95
C ARG A 467 12.65 -38.12 -13.88
N ARG A 468 13.89 -38.63 -13.89
CA ARG A 468 14.16 -40.07 -13.75
C ARG A 468 13.58 -40.55 -12.41
N LYS A 469 13.13 -41.81 -12.37
CA LYS A 469 12.41 -42.48 -11.25
C LYS A 469 13.17 -42.57 -9.92
N GLU A 470 14.18 -41.75 -9.67
CA GLU A 470 14.77 -41.62 -8.35
C GLU A 470 13.70 -41.02 -7.44
N GLY A 471 13.11 -41.86 -6.60
CA GLY A 471 11.98 -41.56 -5.73
C GLY A 471 12.32 -40.59 -4.59
N LYS A 472 13.10 -39.54 -4.84
CA LYS A 472 13.48 -38.55 -3.85
C LYS A 472 12.38 -37.48 -3.71
N PRO A 473 11.93 -37.18 -2.48
CA PRO A 473 10.85 -36.23 -2.21
C PRO A 473 11.33 -34.76 -2.18
N TYR A 474 12.25 -34.38 -3.08
CA TYR A 474 12.82 -33.04 -3.22
C TYR A 474 13.49 -32.89 -4.57
N LEU A 475 13.79 -31.67 -5.01
CA LEU A 475 14.64 -31.42 -6.20
C LEU A 475 16.08 -31.18 -5.75
N ALA A 476 17.01 -32.03 -6.18
CA ALA A 476 18.41 -31.84 -5.86
C ALA A 476 18.93 -30.51 -6.45
N ILE A 477 19.95 -29.92 -5.83
CA ILE A 477 20.54 -28.64 -6.27
C ILE A 477 20.83 -28.61 -7.78
N ASP A 478 21.42 -29.68 -8.32
CA ASP A 478 21.76 -29.74 -9.74
C ASP A 478 20.53 -29.87 -10.65
N GLU A 479 19.47 -30.54 -10.18
CA GLU A 479 18.18 -30.57 -10.88
C GLU A 479 17.54 -29.18 -10.88
N ARG A 480 17.57 -28.45 -9.75
CA ARG A 480 17.07 -27.07 -9.67
C ARG A 480 17.83 -26.15 -10.62
N LYS A 481 19.15 -26.25 -10.68
CA LYS A 481 19.97 -25.49 -11.65
C LYS A 481 19.59 -25.81 -13.09
N LYS A 482 19.34 -27.08 -13.41
CA LYS A 482 18.96 -27.52 -14.76
C LYS A 482 17.56 -27.04 -15.16
N ILE A 483 16.61 -27.08 -14.23
CA ILE A 483 15.20 -26.76 -14.49
C ILE A 483 14.97 -25.24 -14.48
N TYR A 484 15.56 -24.53 -13.54
CA TYR A 484 15.28 -23.10 -13.29
C TYR A 484 16.40 -22.15 -13.75
N GLY A 485 17.57 -22.67 -14.15
CA GLY A 485 18.73 -21.88 -14.50
C GLY A 485 19.40 -21.22 -13.28
N LYS A 486 20.34 -20.29 -13.52
CA LYS A 486 21.11 -19.59 -12.45
C LYS A 486 20.21 -18.86 -11.44
N LYS A 487 19.04 -18.34 -11.87
CA LYS A 487 18.09 -17.62 -11.01
C LYS A 487 17.33 -18.51 -10.01
N GLY A 488 17.37 -19.84 -10.18
CA GLY A 488 16.69 -20.78 -9.28
C GLY A 488 17.39 -20.99 -7.94
N LEU A 489 18.64 -20.55 -7.79
CA LEU A 489 19.42 -20.68 -6.55
C LEU A 489 19.03 -19.64 -5.48
N ASP A 490 18.53 -18.47 -5.91
CA ASP A 490 18.15 -17.35 -5.03
C ASP A 490 16.74 -17.49 -4.42
N LEU A 491 16.07 -18.64 -4.60
CA LEU A 491 14.71 -18.91 -4.07
C LEU A 491 14.72 -19.53 -2.65
N ARG A 492 15.87 -19.59 -1.99
CA ARG A 492 16.01 -20.03 -0.59
C ARG A 492 15.63 -18.93 0.38
#